data_AF-A0A9D8MTT7-F1
#
_entry.id   AF-A0A9D8MTT7-F1
#
_cell.length_a   1.000
_cell.length_b   1.000
_cell.length_c   1.000
_cell.angle_alpha   90.00
_cell.angle_beta   90.00
_cell.angle_gamma   90.00
#
_symmetry.space_group_name_H-M   'P 1'
#
loop_
_entity.id
_entity.type
_entity.pdbx_description
1 polymer ?
#
loop_
_entity_poly.entity_id
_entity_poly.type
_entity_poly.pdbx_seq_one_letter_code
_entity_poly.pdbx_strand_id
1 'polypeptide(L)'
;MKLKNIFKYAVCILLVGTFAASCAERELEIVEDLNLFRCLEPMNLDARVSSSLGDVVTFSWDVAKDADYYELCVYTDEARTKKDFSEQVEPGNVPLVKKLTADKTYWFTVQAFNEKKEPSHIAVAEKSFKTFAVKDNLFMKVTAREATSVSLAWSKEVADFQEVTKIDYYPSKYGDTAGSGAGSHTLSAEEIAAASATIDGLTPSTEYTFTLYFLSASRGQVDAWTTPDVSGFTEVSTLDALKNAILTQGAKIRLMQAGSPYDIESLDITQGFTLVGEETADGTKPVLTGELQIADTWAGTDLYFEGVEFNGAPTAISPSGFGFAIQNKNGGTVDGKAIGNLTYKNCVITNYSKGIIYEWGKAMVLGDVTYDSCEISKINADGTGGGDVFDIRQATSIGTLSFIGNTITQGMRTFLRIDAGTMGALVVENNTVRNLNFVDNTNNAGFFGLQIAPGSVSFKNNLFIHMVEKAVLGSANAKYQTADGLAVAAVNNWFYDIADTYFTDSWPAAKVGASILADDPCYNSAGGYFNINPDSEIAGKGVGAPKWWTPYVEEPEDLTQNVIEGPHVWDLGNARNFSGTIKKQMVRDELLVAASETCPIVAADGMLAFTG
;
A
#
# COMPACT_ATOMS: atom_id res chain seq x y z
N MET A 1 -7.58 39.92 71.59
CA MET A 1 -7.54 38.87 72.64
C MET A 1 -8.20 37.61 72.07
N LYS A 2 -7.40 36.53 71.99
CA LYS A 2 -7.71 35.11 71.66
C LYS A 2 -9.15 34.67 72.01
N LEU A 3 -9.84 33.80 71.27
CA LEU A 3 -9.69 32.33 71.20
C LEU A 3 -10.61 31.79 70.06
N LYS A 4 -10.11 31.05 69.07
CA LYS A 4 -9.93 29.57 68.96
C LYS A 4 -11.09 28.83 68.28
N ASN A 5 -10.79 28.31 67.09
CA ASN A 5 -11.39 27.15 66.43
C ASN A 5 -11.42 25.90 67.34
N ILE A 6 -12.12 24.88 66.82
CA ILE A 6 -11.93 23.42 66.95
C ILE A 6 -13.07 22.70 67.73
N PHE A 7 -13.88 21.91 67.01
CA PHE A 7 -14.06 20.43 67.12
C PHE A 7 -15.38 20.04 66.41
N LYS A 8 -15.34 19.60 65.15
CA LYS A 8 -15.20 18.21 64.69
C LYS A 8 -16.36 17.29 65.09
N TYR A 9 -17.15 16.96 64.07
CA TYR A 9 -17.69 15.64 63.71
C TYR A 9 -18.39 14.75 64.73
N ALA A 10 -19.50 14.24 64.23
CA ALA A 10 -20.22 13.03 64.62
C ALA A 10 -21.07 13.16 65.88
N VAL A 11 -22.38 13.00 65.70
CA VAL A 11 -23.15 11.92 66.33
C VAL A 11 -24.63 12.09 65.94
N CYS A 12 -25.24 10.96 65.57
CA CYS A 12 -26.67 10.68 65.49
C CYS A 12 -27.48 11.13 64.25
N ILE A 13 -27.38 10.28 63.23
CA ILE A 13 -28.58 9.61 62.69
C ILE A 13 -29.46 9.15 63.87
N LEU A 14 -30.79 9.28 63.68
CA LEU A 14 -31.89 8.85 64.55
C LEU A 14 -32.33 9.84 65.63
N LEU A 15 -33.35 10.64 65.30
CA LEU A 15 -34.69 10.34 65.80
C LEU A 15 -35.75 10.96 64.89
N VAL A 16 -36.51 10.04 64.30
CA VAL A 16 -37.64 10.22 63.40
C VAL A 16 -38.79 10.96 64.09
N GLY A 17 -39.40 11.88 63.33
CA GLY A 17 -40.83 12.15 63.37
C GLY A 17 -41.32 13.02 64.52
N THR A 18 -41.53 14.31 64.23
CA THR A 18 -42.77 15.07 64.48
C THR A 18 -42.46 16.57 64.55
N PHE A 19 -42.32 17.26 63.42
CA PHE A 19 -42.54 18.72 63.37
C PHE A 19 -43.07 19.13 62.00
N ALA A 20 -44.40 19.06 61.86
CA ALA A 20 -45.10 19.93 60.94
C ALA A 20 -45.21 21.32 61.61
N ALA A 21 -45.02 22.37 60.81
CA ALA A 21 -45.19 23.80 61.13
C ALA A 21 -44.01 24.53 61.82
N SER A 22 -42.98 24.86 61.05
CA SER A 22 -42.67 26.26 60.69
C SER A 22 -41.43 26.30 59.78
N CYS A 23 -41.65 26.17 58.46
CA CYS A 23 -40.68 26.67 57.50
C CYS A 23 -40.79 28.20 57.50
N ALA A 24 -39.95 28.87 58.28
CA ALA A 24 -39.55 30.22 57.87
C ALA A 24 -38.63 30.00 56.66
N GLU A 25 -39.12 30.38 55.47
CA GLU A 25 -38.30 30.47 54.27
C GLU A 25 -37.11 31.37 54.59
N ARG A 26 -35.94 30.77 54.73
CA ARG A 26 -34.69 31.49 54.73
C ARG A 26 -34.41 31.74 53.26
N GLU A 27 -34.90 32.88 52.74
CA GLU A 27 -34.46 33.38 51.43
C GLU A 27 -32.93 33.44 51.48
N LEU A 28 -32.28 32.57 50.72
CA LEU A 28 -30.86 32.68 50.44
C LEU A 28 -30.73 33.88 49.51
N GLU A 29 -30.11 34.95 50.01
CA GLU A 29 -29.78 36.12 49.21
C GLU A 29 -28.96 35.65 47.99
N ILE A 30 -29.48 35.88 46.79
CA ILE A 30 -28.81 35.52 45.55
C ILE A 30 -27.57 36.42 45.45
N VAL A 31 -26.38 35.82 45.48
CA VAL A 31 -25.14 36.54 45.19
C VAL A 31 -25.12 36.82 43.69
N GLU A 32 -25.59 38.00 43.29
CA GLU A 32 -25.62 38.42 41.87
C GLU A 32 -24.23 38.79 41.34
N ASP A 33 -23.31 39.22 42.23
CA ASP A 33 -21.94 39.63 41.87
C ASP A 33 -20.89 38.89 42.71
N LEU A 34 -20.04 38.12 42.03
CA LEU A 34 -18.89 37.46 42.64
C LEU A 34 -17.68 38.42 42.66
N ASN A 35 -17.47 39.11 43.78
CA ASN A 35 -16.33 40.02 43.94
C ASN A 35 -15.04 39.25 44.28
N LEU A 36 -14.26 38.92 43.25
CA LEU A 36 -12.98 38.22 43.38
C LEU A 36 -11.81 39.21 43.47
N PHE A 37 -10.91 39.00 44.42
CA PHE A 37 -9.66 39.76 44.56
C PHE A 37 -8.59 39.40 43.51
N ARG A 38 -8.79 38.30 42.77
CA ARG A 38 -7.86 37.74 41.77
C ARG A 38 -8.62 37.37 40.51
N CYS A 39 -7.98 37.48 39.35
CA CYS A 39 -8.48 36.88 38.11
C CYS A 39 -8.66 35.36 38.25
N LEU A 40 -9.66 34.81 37.56
CA LEU A 40 -9.81 33.37 37.42
C LEU A 40 -8.68 32.78 36.57
N GLU A 41 -8.23 31.59 36.95
CA GLU A 41 -7.25 30.83 36.17
C GLU A 41 -7.85 30.43 34.81
N PRO A 42 -7.13 30.66 33.69
CA PRO A 42 -7.57 30.20 32.38
C PRO A 42 -7.75 28.68 32.36
N MET A 43 -8.85 28.18 31.79
CA MET A 43 -9.16 26.75 31.69
C MET A 43 -9.09 26.28 30.23
N ASN A 44 -9.13 24.97 30.00
CA ASN A 44 -9.20 24.36 28.66
C ASN A 44 -8.09 24.84 27.71
N LEU A 45 -6.85 24.91 28.21
CA LEU A 45 -5.68 25.25 27.42
C LEU A 45 -5.47 24.20 26.33
N ASP A 46 -5.41 24.65 25.08
CA ASP A 46 -5.13 23.83 23.92
C ASP A 46 -4.12 24.51 22.98
N ALA A 47 -3.31 23.69 22.32
CA ALA A 47 -2.37 24.12 21.29
C ALA A 47 -2.51 23.18 20.10
N ARG A 48 -3.18 23.67 19.06
CA ARG A 48 -3.43 22.91 17.84
C ARG A 48 -2.41 23.27 16.77
N VAL A 49 -1.56 22.31 16.43
CA VAL A 49 -0.65 22.42 15.28
C VAL A 49 -1.45 22.28 13.99
N SER A 50 -1.22 23.19 13.03
CA SER A 50 -1.81 23.12 11.70
C SER A 50 -1.33 21.88 10.98
N SER A 51 -2.23 21.01 10.54
CA SER A 51 -1.88 19.81 9.79
C SER A 51 -1.28 20.13 8.41
N SER A 52 -1.64 21.27 7.81
CA SER A 52 -1.17 21.68 6.48
C SER A 52 0.11 22.52 6.50
N LEU A 53 0.50 23.07 7.65
CA LEU A 53 1.70 23.92 7.76
C LEU A 53 2.75 23.34 8.73
N GLY A 54 2.34 22.49 9.68
CA GLY A 54 3.19 21.76 10.61
C GLY A 54 3.90 22.58 11.69
N ASP A 55 4.18 23.86 11.42
CA ASP A 55 4.90 24.77 12.32
C ASP A 55 4.06 25.98 12.76
N VAL A 56 2.83 26.10 12.26
CA VAL A 56 1.85 27.10 12.69
C VAL A 56 0.94 26.51 13.76
N VAL A 57 0.88 27.13 14.92
CA VAL A 57 0.17 26.66 16.11
C VAL A 57 -0.90 27.66 16.51
N THR A 58 -2.11 27.16 16.74
CA THR A 58 -3.22 27.91 17.29
C THR A 58 -3.33 27.62 18.78
N PHE A 59 -3.08 28.62 19.62
CA PHE A 59 -3.24 28.55 21.07
C PHE A 59 -4.63 29.05 21.46
N SER A 60 -5.33 28.29 22.30
CA SER A 60 -6.65 28.65 22.82
C SER A 60 -6.79 28.30 24.29
N TRP A 61 -7.65 29.05 24.98
CA TRP A 61 -8.08 28.81 26.36
C TRP A 61 -9.41 29.51 26.61
N ASP A 62 -10.08 29.18 27.71
CA ASP A 62 -11.29 29.87 28.13
C ASP A 62 -10.99 31.29 28.59
N VAL A 63 -11.62 32.26 27.92
CA VAL A 63 -11.49 33.67 28.25
C VAL A 63 -12.36 34.01 29.47
N ALA A 64 -11.71 34.35 30.58
CA ALA A 64 -12.34 34.92 31.76
C ALA A 64 -12.92 36.32 31.47
N LYS A 65 -14.17 36.54 31.89
CA LYS A 65 -14.94 37.79 31.66
C LYS A 65 -14.27 39.04 32.23
N ASP A 66 -13.38 38.89 33.20
CA ASP A 66 -12.75 39.95 33.96
C ASP A 66 -11.22 40.07 33.73
N ALA A 67 -10.66 39.40 32.74
CA ALA A 67 -9.25 39.58 32.37
C ALA A 67 -9.10 40.72 31.35
N ASP A 68 -8.13 41.61 31.56
CA ASP A 68 -7.76 42.66 30.60
C ASP A 68 -6.79 42.09 29.55
N TYR A 69 -5.95 41.14 29.94
CA TYR A 69 -5.04 40.40 29.04
C TYR A 69 -4.56 39.09 29.67
N TYR A 70 -3.86 38.29 28.87
CA TYR A 70 -3.18 37.07 29.27
C TYR A 70 -1.69 37.14 28.94
N GLU A 71 -0.82 36.52 29.74
CA GLU A 71 0.56 36.23 29.35
C GLU A 71 0.67 34.76 28.92
N LEU A 72 0.92 34.52 27.64
CA LEU A 72 1.26 33.21 27.08
C LEU A 72 2.78 33.05 27.13
N CYS A 73 3.28 32.01 27.81
CA CYS A 73 4.68 31.60 27.78
C CYS A 73 4.80 30.23 27.11
N VAL A 74 5.65 30.11 26.10
CA VAL A 74 5.97 28.84 25.41
C VAL A 74 7.41 28.44 25.72
N TYR A 75 7.64 27.14 25.91
CA TYR A 75 8.88 26.56 26.39
C TYR A 75 9.33 25.40 25.51
N THR A 76 10.66 25.20 25.42
CA THR A 76 11.28 24.10 24.66
C THR A 76 11.67 22.90 25.54
N ASP A 77 11.32 22.92 26.83
CA ASP A 77 11.63 21.87 27.80
C ASP A 77 10.46 21.62 28.75
N GLU A 78 10.31 20.36 29.18
CA GLU A 78 9.23 19.93 30.07
C GLU A 78 9.26 20.62 31.45
N ALA A 79 10.46 20.90 31.95
CA ALA A 79 10.65 21.64 33.20
C ALA A 79 10.23 23.12 33.08
N ARG A 80 9.94 23.61 31.87
CA ARG A 80 9.51 24.99 31.58
C ARG A 80 10.53 26.01 32.08
N THR A 81 11.80 25.72 31.88
CA THR A 81 12.92 26.57 32.29
C THR A 81 13.54 27.34 31.13
N LYS A 82 13.34 26.88 29.89
CA LYS A 82 13.83 27.46 28.65
C LYS A 82 12.66 27.99 27.83
N LYS A 83 12.39 29.29 27.98
CA LYS A 83 11.36 29.99 27.20
C LYS A 83 11.79 30.08 25.73
N ASP A 84 10.89 29.73 24.83
CA ASP A 84 10.96 30.04 23.40
C ASP A 84 10.51 31.50 23.18
N PHE A 85 9.30 31.84 23.67
CA PHE A 85 8.80 33.21 23.72
C PHE A 85 7.80 33.42 24.87
N SER A 86 7.53 34.70 25.18
CA SER A 86 6.40 35.14 26.00
C SER A 86 5.69 36.30 25.31
N GLU A 87 4.36 36.34 25.39
CA GLU A 87 3.55 37.36 24.74
C GLU A 87 2.29 37.71 25.52
N GLN A 88 1.96 39.00 25.54
CA GLN A 88 0.70 39.51 26.05
C GLN A 88 -0.39 39.38 24.98
N VAL A 89 -1.53 38.79 25.35
CA VAL A 89 -2.65 38.48 24.44
C VAL A 89 -3.93 39.08 25.01
N GLU A 90 -4.58 39.95 24.24
CA GLU A 90 -5.89 40.50 24.61
C GLU A 90 -6.98 39.43 24.49
N PRO A 91 -8.05 39.48 25.32
CA PRO A 91 -9.16 38.53 25.28
C PRO A 91 -9.77 38.33 23.89
N GLY A 92 -9.90 39.41 23.10
CA GLY A 92 -10.45 39.37 21.75
C GLY A 92 -9.54 38.70 20.70
N ASN A 93 -8.27 38.45 21.04
CA ASN A 93 -7.28 37.82 20.16
C ASN A 93 -7.04 36.35 20.52
N VAL A 94 -7.87 35.76 21.37
CA VAL A 94 -7.91 34.32 21.64
C VAL A 94 -8.98 33.68 20.75
N PRO A 95 -8.65 32.70 19.90
CA PRO A 95 -7.37 31.99 19.79
C PRO A 95 -6.25 32.78 19.08
N LEU A 96 -5.00 32.59 19.53
CA LEU A 96 -3.80 33.21 18.97
C LEU A 96 -3.07 32.25 18.02
N VAL A 97 -2.68 32.72 16.83
CA VAL A 97 -1.91 31.94 15.86
C VAL A 97 -0.44 32.38 15.85
N LYS A 98 0.50 31.44 15.96
CA LYS A 98 1.95 31.67 15.91
C LYS A 98 2.67 30.65 15.06
N LYS A 99 3.74 31.10 14.40
CA LYS A 99 4.70 30.21 13.72
C LYS A 99 5.86 29.91 14.66
N LEU A 100 6.14 28.63 14.90
CA LEU A 100 7.25 28.14 15.73
C LEU A 100 8.31 27.45 14.86
N THR A 101 9.43 27.03 15.47
CA THR A 101 10.40 26.18 14.75
C THR A 101 9.82 24.77 14.58
N ALA A 102 9.80 24.24 13.36
CA ALA A 102 9.46 22.85 13.06
C ALA A 102 10.33 21.84 13.82
N ASP A 103 9.83 20.61 13.97
CA ASP A 103 10.50 19.48 14.61
C ASP A 103 10.98 19.68 16.05
N LYS A 104 10.28 20.54 16.79
CA LYS A 104 10.46 20.70 18.23
C LYS A 104 9.22 20.32 19.01
N THR A 105 9.45 19.83 20.23
CA THR A 105 8.40 19.63 21.24
C THR A 105 8.33 20.86 22.13
N TYR A 106 7.12 21.33 22.38
CA TYR A 106 6.88 22.51 23.19
C TYR A 106 5.90 22.24 24.32
N TRP A 107 5.99 23.09 25.35
CA TRP A 107 5.08 23.19 26.48
C TRP A 107 4.65 24.65 26.61
N PHE A 108 3.48 24.93 27.15
CA PHE A 108 3.05 26.31 27.36
C PHE A 108 2.25 26.51 28.64
N THR A 109 2.22 27.77 29.08
CA THR A 109 1.45 28.22 30.24
C THR A 109 0.75 29.53 29.91
N VAL A 110 -0.37 29.81 30.58
CA VAL A 110 -1.14 31.05 30.43
C VAL A 110 -1.48 31.61 31.81
N GLN A 111 -1.33 32.93 31.99
CA GLN A 111 -1.75 33.62 33.22
C GLN A 111 -2.61 34.83 32.86
N ALA A 112 -3.75 35.01 33.54
CA ALA A 112 -4.66 36.13 33.32
C ALA A 112 -4.30 37.32 34.22
N PHE A 113 -4.47 38.53 33.69
CA PHE A 113 -4.19 39.78 34.39
C PHE A 113 -5.36 40.75 34.26
N ASN A 114 -5.54 41.58 35.29
CA ASN A 114 -6.48 42.70 35.29
C ASN A 114 -5.85 43.87 36.06
N GLU A 115 -6.03 45.09 35.61
CA GLU A 115 -5.44 46.29 36.21
C GLU A 115 -5.90 46.56 37.66
N LYS A 116 -7.04 45.97 38.07
CA LYS A 116 -7.68 46.20 39.37
C LYS A 116 -7.69 44.98 40.29
N LYS A 117 -7.17 43.83 39.85
CA LYS A 117 -7.14 42.56 40.59
C LYS A 117 -5.74 41.95 40.58
N GLU A 118 -5.50 41.04 41.52
CA GLU A 118 -4.28 40.22 41.47
C GLU A 118 -4.29 39.29 40.23
N PRO A 119 -3.13 39.00 39.61
CA PRO A 119 -3.05 38.07 38.48
C PRO A 119 -3.57 36.67 38.83
N SER A 120 -4.07 35.88 37.90
CA SER A 120 -4.51 34.50 38.20
C SER A 120 -3.34 33.61 38.68
N HIS A 121 -3.64 32.38 39.09
CA HIS A 121 -2.61 31.33 39.08
C HIS A 121 -2.18 31.05 37.63
N ILE A 122 -0.97 30.52 37.46
CA ILE A 122 -0.45 30.13 36.14
C ILE A 122 -1.14 28.82 35.75
N ALA A 123 -1.96 28.87 34.71
CA ALA A 123 -2.51 27.70 34.07
C ALA A 123 -1.42 27.00 33.26
N VAL A 124 -1.33 25.69 33.41
CA VAL A 124 -0.31 24.86 32.77
C VAL A 124 -0.99 23.89 31.82
N ALA A 125 -0.60 23.91 30.54
CA ALA A 125 -1.09 22.92 29.59
C ALA A 125 -0.64 21.51 30.01
N GLU A 126 -1.59 20.57 30.03
CA GLU A 126 -1.34 19.20 30.50
C GLU A 126 -0.47 18.39 29.55
N LYS A 127 -0.58 18.66 28.24
CA LYS A 127 0.12 17.93 27.18
C LYS A 127 1.12 18.84 26.48
N SER A 128 2.26 18.26 26.12
CA SER A 128 3.12 18.86 25.11
C SER A 128 2.50 18.73 23.73
N PHE A 129 2.98 19.54 22.80
CA PHE A 129 2.68 19.42 21.39
C PHE A 129 3.99 19.43 20.59
N LYS A 130 3.97 18.81 19.41
CA LYS A 130 5.14 18.71 18.53
C LYS A 130 4.80 19.33 17.18
N THR A 131 5.61 20.29 16.76
CA THR A 131 5.58 20.81 15.39
C THR A 131 6.36 19.90 14.46
N PHE A 132 6.07 19.92 13.16
CA PHE A 132 6.75 19.15 12.13
C PHE A 132 6.96 20.00 10.89
N ALA A 133 7.88 19.59 10.01
CA ALA A 133 8.11 20.30 8.76
C ALA A 133 7.05 19.89 7.72
N VAL A 134 6.62 20.83 6.89
CA VAL A 134 5.81 20.57 5.70
C VAL A 134 6.51 21.21 4.51
N LYS A 135 6.67 20.45 3.43
CA LYS A 135 7.31 20.87 2.19
C LYS A 135 6.69 20.16 1.00
N ASP A 136 6.81 20.79 -0.17
CA ASP A 136 6.36 20.20 -1.41
C ASP A 136 7.24 18.99 -1.79
N ASN A 137 6.60 18.03 -2.45
CA ASN A 137 7.25 16.87 -3.02
C ASN A 137 8.20 17.30 -4.15
N LEU A 138 9.30 16.57 -4.31
CA LEU A 138 10.34 16.78 -5.30
C LEU A 138 10.31 15.71 -6.40
N PHE A 139 9.27 14.87 -6.46
CA PHE A 139 9.05 13.87 -7.51
C PHE A 139 10.30 13.02 -7.73
N MET A 140 10.77 12.43 -6.63
CA MET A 140 11.94 11.57 -6.65
C MET A 140 11.70 10.39 -7.59
N LYS A 141 12.75 9.97 -8.30
CA LYS A 141 12.72 8.86 -9.24
C LYS A 141 14.01 8.05 -9.20
N VAL A 142 13.89 6.79 -9.60
CA VAL A 142 15.02 5.88 -9.79
C VAL A 142 15.69 6.17 -11.13
N THR A 143 17.02 6.22 -11.14
CA THR A 143 17.83 6.51 -12.33
C THR A 143 18.79 5.38 -12.70
N ALA A 144 19.14 4.52 -11.74
CA ALA A 144 19.87 3.28 -11.98
C ALA A 144 19.62 2.29 -10.84
N ARG A 145 19.77 1.00 -11.14
CA ARG A 145 19.62 -0.12 -10.21
C ARG A 145 20.78 -1.07 -10.42
N GLU A 146 21.41 -1.48 -9.33
CA GLU A 146 22.50 -2.45 -9.31
C GLU A 146 22.24 -3.47 -8.21
N ALA A 147 23.07 -4.51 -8.13
CA ALA A 147 22.89 -5.58 -7.16
C ALA A 147 22.97 -5.08 -5.71
N THR A 148 23.78 -4.05 -5.44
CA THR A 148 23.99 -3.53 -4.08
C THR A 148 23.78 -2.03 -3.96
N SER A 149 23.21 -1.39 -4.99
CA SER A 149 22.95 0.05 -4.95
C SER A 149 21.78 0.49 -5.82
N VAL A 150 21.21 1.63 -5.47
CA VAL A 150 20.16 2.31 -6.24
C VAL A 150 20.52 3.78 -6.37
N SER A 151 20.43 4.32 -7.58
CA SER A 151 20.65 5.76 -7.83
C SER A 151 19.33 6.48 -8.01
N LEU A 152 19.20 7.62 -7.35
CA LEU A 152 17.98 8.40 -7.23
C LEU A 152 18.24 9.83 -7.73
N ALA A 153 17.22 10.45 -8.31
CA ALA A 153 17.21 11.86 -8.66
C ALA A 153 15.89 12.50 -8.26
N TRP A 154 15.89 13.81 -8.03
CA TRP A 154 14.67 14.57 -7.74
C TRP A 154 14.61 15.88 -8.56
N SER A 155 13.39 16.40 -8.69
CA SER A 155 13.08 17.55 -9.52
C SER A 155 13.79 18.81 -9.06
N LYS A 156 14.41 19.52 -10.02
CA LYS A 156 14.99 20.86 -9.84
C LYS A 156 14.00 21.98 -10.12
N GLU A 157 12.80 21.64 -10.61
CA GLU A 157 11.75 22.61 -10.96
C GLU A 157 11.06 23.19 -9.72
N VAL A 158 11.24 22.55 -8.56
CA VAL A 158 10.74 23.07 -7.27
C VAL A 158 11.82 23.97 -6.66
N ALA A 159 11.47 25.23 -6.39
CA ALA A 159 12.41 26.30 -6.06
C ALA A 159 13.36 26.00 -4.88
N ASP A 160 12.93 25.19 -3.92
CA ASP A 160 13.66 24.83 -2.71
C ASP A 160 14.17 23.38 -2.70
N PHE A 161 14.39 22.78 -3.89
CA PHE A 161 14.88 21.40 -4.03
C PHE A 161 16.21 21.11 -3.30
N GLN A 162 16.98 22.16 -2.99
CA GLN A 162 18.27 22.07 -2.31
C GLN A 162 18.17 21.98 -0.79
N GLU A 163 16.98 22.16 -0.20
CA GLU A 163 16.81 22.12 1.25
C GLU A 163 16.78 20.69 1.82
N VAL A 164 16.90 19.66 0.97
CA VAL A 164 16.90 18.27 1.42
C VAL A 164 18.12 17.94 2.29
N THR A 165 17.93 17.03 3.24
CA THR A 165 18.94 16.71 4.25
C THR A 165 19.42 15.25 4.19
N LYS A 166 18.53 14.32 3.84
CA LYS A 166 18.81 12.89 3.89
C LYS A 166 17.85 12.08 3.04
N ILE A 167 18.25 10.84 2.76
CA ILE A 167 17.39 9.78 2.24
C ILE A 167 17.37 8.65 3.26
N ASP A 168 16.20 8.33 3.80
CA ASP A 168 16.04 7.09 4.57
C ASP A 168 15.61 5.97 3.62
N TYR A 169 16.08 4.76 3.89
CA TYR A 169 15.75 3.58 3.09
C TYR A 169 15.52 2.37 3.98
N TYR A 170 14.63 1.47 3.56
CA TYR A 170 14.39 0.22 4.27
C TYR A 170 13.86 -0.85 3.31
N PRO A 171 14.17 -2.14 3.54
CA PRO A 171 13.60 -3.22 2.74
C PRO A 171 12.07 -3.24 2.87
N SER A 172 11.39 -3.29 1.74
CA SER A 172 9.93 -3.40 1.67
C SER A 172 9.56 -4.87 1.88
N LYS A 173 9.51 -5.31 3.15
CA LYS A 173 9.20 -6.70 3.51
C LYS A 173 7.80 -6.86 4.09
N TYR A 174 7.21 -8.02 3.83
CA TYR A 174 5.96 -8.47 4.43
C TYR A 174 6.08 -8.57 5.95
N GLY A 175 5.24 -7.84 6.68
CA GLY A 175 5.15 -7.92 8.14
C GLY A 175 6.32 -7.32 8.93
N ASP A 176 7.27 -6.62 8.28
CA ASP A 176 8.35 -5.90 8.98
C ASP A 176 7.96 -4.42 9.15
N THR A 177 8.00 -3.94 10.39
CA THR A 177 7.95 -2.51 10.73
C THR A 177 9.38 -2.07 10.92
N ALA A 178 9.98 -1.47 9.88
CA ALA A 178 11.27 -0.78 9.93
C ALA A 178 12.31 -1.41 10.91
N GLY A 179 12.60 -2.71 10.77
CA GLY A 179 13.45 -3.42 11.75
C GLY A 179 14.81 -3.86 11.20
N SER A 180 14.82 -4.54 10.05
CA SER A 180 16.04 -5.17 9.51
C SER A 180 16.47 -4.56 8.18
N GLY A 181 17.68 -4.01 8.11
CA GLY A 181 18.25 -3.44 6.87
C GLY A 181 17.83 -1.99 6.56
N ALA A 182 17.12 -1.32 7.48
CA ALA A 182 16.85 0.11 7.39
C ALA A 182 18.12 0.94 7.60
N GLY A 183 18.25 2.04 6.86
CA GLY A 183 19.39 2.95 6.92
C GLY A 183 19.00 4.39 6.61
N SER A 184 19.97 5.28 6.80
CA SER A 184 19.83 6.71 6.53
C SER A 184 21.11 7.22 5.89
N HIS A 185 20.96 7.85 4.73
CA HIS A 185 22.04 8.48 3.98
C HIS A 185 21.92 10.00 4.12
N THR A 186 22.87 10.60 4.83
CA THR A 186 22.94 12.07 4.92
C THR A 186 23.51 12.61 3.61
N LEU A 187 22.78 13.51 2.96
CA LEU A 187 23.17 14.04 1.66
C LEU A 187 24.36 15.00 1.78
N SER A 188 25.34 14.83 0.89
CA SER A 188 26.46 15.74 0.71
C SER A 188 26.04 17.02 -0.05
N ALA A 189 26.86 18.06 0.02
CA ALA A 189 26.62 19.30 -0.71
C ALA A 189 26.60 19.08 -2.23
N GLU A 190 27.41 18.15 -2.73
CA GLU A 190 27.50 17.77 -4.13
C GLU A 190 26.24 17.07 -4.61
N GLU A 191 25.71 16.12 -3.83
CA GLU A 191 24.45 15.41 -4.13
C GLU A 191 23.26 16.37 -4.13
N ILE A 192 23.20 17.29 -3.16
CA ILE A 192 22.17 18.34 -3.08
C ILE A 192 22.22 19.24 -4.33
N ALA A 193 23.40 19.69 -4.74
CA ALA A 193 23.56 20.52 -5.92
C ALA A 193 23.21 19.75 -7.22
N ALA A 194 23.54 18.46 -7.27
CA ALA A 194 23.22 17.59 -8.40
C ALA A 194 21.73 17.23 -8.46
N ALA A 195 21.00 17.33 -7.35
CA ALA A 195 19.67 16.77 -7.14
C ALA A 195 19.61 15.26 -7.36
N SER A 196 20.65 14.56 -6.91
CA SER A 196 20.79 13.11 -7.08
C SER A 196 21.70 12.50 -6.03
N ALA A 197 21.45 11.24 -5.67
CA ALA A 197 22.27 10.47 -4.74
C ALA A 197 22.28 8.99 -5.13
N THR A 198 23.33 8.27 -4.74
CA THR A 198 23.42 6.81 -4.89
C THR A 198 23.50 6.20 -3.50
N ILE A 199 22.60 5.25 -3.23
CA ILE A 199 22.55 4.52 -1.97
C ILE A 199 23.20 3.16 -2.18
N ASP A 200 24.36 2.94 -1.56
CA ASP A 200 25.13 1.70 -1.63
C ASP A 200 24.90 0.79 -0.41
N GLY A 201 25.49 -0.42 -0.44
CA GLY A 201 25.45 -1.38 0.67
C GLY A 201 24.11 -2.09 0.83
N LEU A 202 23.28 -2.07 -0.22
CA LEU A 202 22.00 -2.75 -0.28
C LEU A 202 22.18 -4.24 -0.56
N THR A 203 21.15 -5.03 -0.25
CA THR A 203 21.14 -6.48 -0.51
C THR A 203 20.62 -6.75 -1.92
N PRO A 204 21.24 -7.63 -2.74
CA PRO A 204 20.71 -8.03 -4.04
C PRO A 204 19.31 -8.62 -3.96
N SER A 205 18.57 -8.55 -5.06
CA SER A 205 17.24 -9.15 -5.18
C SER A 205 16.30 -8.75 -4.02
N THR A 206 16.27 -7.47 -3.67
CA THR A 206 15.48 -6.95 -2.55
C THR A 206 14.79 -5.64 -2.94
N GLU A 207 13.48 -5.55 -2.67
CA GLU A 207 12.73 -4.30 -2.77
C GLU A 207 13.07 -3.37 -1.61
N TYR A 208 13.29 -2.10 -1.90
CA TYR A 208 13.52 -1.04 -0.93
C TYR A 208 12.58 0.13 -1.18
N THR A 209 12.10 0.72 -0.10
CA THR A 209 11.46 2.03 -0.11
C THR A 209 12.48 3.09 0.25
N PHE A 210 12.62 4.11 -0.59
CA PHE A 210 13.49 5.27 -0.37
C PHE A 210 12.64 6.50 -0.14
N THR A 211 12.94 7.29 0.88
CA THR A 211 12.23 8.54 1.19
C THR A 211 13.21 9.70 1.35
N LEU A 212 13.03 10.73 0.54
CA LEU A 212 13.80 11.98 0.58
C LEU A 212 13.20 12.91 1.62
N TYR A 213 14.03 13.51 2.49
CA TYR A 213 13.56 14.36 3.58
C TYR A 213 14.14 15.77 3.56
N PHE A 214 13.33 16.73 4.00
CA PHE A 214 13.77 17.94 4.68
C PHE A 214 13.33 17.84 6.14
N LEU A 215 14.28 17.65 7.06
CA LEU A 215 13.95 17.39 8.47
C LEU A 215 12.93 16.22 8.59
N SER A 216 11.74 16.43 9.17
CA SER A 216 10.65 15.44 9.19
C SER A 216 9.74 15.44 7.96
N ALA A 217 9.81 16.45 7.09
CA ALA A 217 8.99 16.52 5.90
C ALA A 217 9.49 15.51 4.85
N SER A 218 8.66 14.54 4.50
CA SER A 218 8.88 13.74 3.30
C SER A 218 8.73 14.64 2.07
N ARG A 219 9.69 14.57 1.18
CA ARG A 219 9.79 15.34 -0.07
C ARG A 219 9.83 14.45 -1.29
N GLY A 220 9.46 13.18 -1.16
CA GLY A 220 9.50 12.22 -2.26
C GLY A 220 9.73 10.83 -1.71
N GLN A 221 9.05 9.86 -2.28
CA GLN A 221 9.18 8.45 -1.90
C GLN A 221 9.09 7.60 -3.16
N VAL A 222 9.98 6.61 -3.28
CA VAL A 222 9.95 5.65 -4.39
C VAL A 222 10.31 4.26 -3.88
N ASP A 223 9.74 3.26 -4.54
CA ASP A 223 10.10 1.86 -4.33
C ASP A 223 10.99 1.38 -5.49
N ALA A 224 12.06 0.65 -5.16
CA ALA A 224 12.98 0.11 -6.15
C ALA A 224 13.56 -1.23 -5.71
N TRP A 225 13.69 -2.14 -6.67
CA TRP A 225 14.44 -3.38 -6.54
C TRP A 225 15.91 -3.13 -6.82
N THR A 226 16.78 -3.69 -5.97
CA THR A 226 18.14 -4.02 -6.36
C THR A 226 18.11 -5.20 -7.33
N THR A 227 19.05 -5.23 -8.28
CA THR A 227 19.12 -6.32 -9.26
C THR A 227 19.66 -7.62 -8.62
N PRO A 228 19.53 -8.77 -9.27
CA PRO A 228 20.26 -9.97 -8.87
C PRO A 228 21.78 -9.77 -8.94
N ASP A 229 22.54 -10.52 -8.13
CA ASP A 229 23.97 -10.70 -8.36
C ASP A 229 24.15 -11.62 -9.58
N VAL A 230 24.59 -11.02 -10.68
CA VAL A 230 24.78 -11.70 -11.97
C VAL A 230 26.19 -12.27 -12.15
N SER A 231 27.00 -12.33 -11.09
CA SER A 231 28.31 -12.98 -11.13
C SER A 231 28.20 -14.45 -11.57
N GLY A 232 28.85 -14.79 -12.69
CA GLY A 232 28.81 -16.13 -13.28
C GLY A 232 27.59 -16.41 -14.15
N PHE A 233 26.76 -15.42 -14.47
CA PHE A 233 25.69 -15.55 -15.45
C PHE A 233 26.21 -15.38 -16.88
N THR A 234 25.60 -16.08 -17.82
CA THR A 234 25.80 -15.85 -19.26
C THR A 234 24.80 -14.82 -19.74
N GLU A 235 25.29 -13.71 -20.30
CA GLU A 235 24.44 -12.70 -20.94
C GLU A 235 23.94 -13.21 -22.29
N VAL A 236 22.64 -13.05 -22.51
CA VAL A 236 21.94 -13.49 -23.72
C VAL A 236 21.16 -12.31 -24.28
N SER A 237 21.44 -11.96 -25.53
CA SER A 237 20.81 -10.86 -26.26
C SER A 237 20.13 -11.31 -27.57
N THR A 238 20.06 -12.62 -27.83
CA THR A 238 19.38 -13.19 -29.00
C THR A 238 18.59 -14.45 -28.64
N LEU A 239 17.55 -14.74 -29.40
CA LEU A 239 16.72 -15.94 -29.22
C LEU A 239 17.51 -17.25 -29.35
N ASP A 240 18.42 -17.34 -30.34
CA ASP A 240 19.22 -18.55 -30.54
C ASP A 240 20.17 -18.81 -29.37
N ALA A 241 20.77 -17.76 -28.81
CA ALA A 241 21.61 -17.88 -27.63
C ALA A 241 20.78 -18.34 -26.41
N LEU A 242 19.56 -17.83 -26.25
CA LEU A 242 18.63 -18.29 -25.21
C LEU A 242 18.31 -19.78 -25.36
N LYS A 243 17.84 -20.19 -26.56
CA LYS A 243 17.48 -21.59 -26.86
C LYS A 243 18.65 -22.54 -26.64
N ASN A 244 19.89 -22.12 -26.89
CA ASN A 244 21.08 -22.92 -26.61
C ASN A 244 21.42 -22.97 -25.12
N ALA A 245 21.32 -21.85 -24.40
CA ALA A 245 21.72 -21.76 -23.00
C ALA A 245 20.83 -22.62 -22.08
N ILE A 246 19.51 -22.65 -22.32
CA ILE A 246 18.57 -23.43 -21.51
C ILE A 246 18.77 -24.96 -21.58
N LEU A 247 19.53 -25.44 -22.58
CA LEU A 247 19.87 -26.86 -22.74
C LEU A 247 20.99 -27.30 -21.80
N THR A 248 21.56 -26.39 -20.99
CA THR A 248 22.61 -26.69 -20.01
C THR A 248 22.02 -26.74 -18.59
N GLN A 249 22.35 -27.79 -17.82
CA GLN A 249 21.64 -28.08 -16.57
C GLN A 249 22.14 -27.11 -15.51
N GLY A 250 21.20 -26.43 -14.83
CA GLY A 250 21.56 -25.38 -13.87
C GLY A 250 22.22 -24.17 -14.53
N ALA A 251 21.95 -23.93 -15.83
CA ALA A 251 22.41 -22.73 -16.51
C ALA A 251 21.99 -21.47 -15.74
N LYS A 252 22.89 -20.50 -15.66
CA LYS A 252 22.62 -19.17 -15.11
C LYS A 252 22.62 -18.17 -16.27
N ILE A 253 21.45 -17.63 -16.59
CA ILE A 253 21.20 -16.86 -17.81
C ILE A 253 20.70 -15.47 -17.43
N ARG A 254 21.32 -14.43 -17.98
CA ARG A 254 20.86 -13.04 -17.88
C ARG A 254 20.30 -12.61 -19.24
N LEU A 255 19.00 -12.35 -19.31
CA LEU A 255 18.37 -11.77 -20.50
C LEU A 255 18.67 -10.28 -20.56
N MET A 256 19.22 -9.84 -21.67
CA MET A 256 19.50 -8.43 -21.92
C MET A 256 18.28 -7.76 -22.55
N GLN A 257 18.05 -6.48 -22.24
CA GLN A 257 16.94 -5.71 -22.83
C GLN A 257 17.08 -5.55 -24.33
N ALA A 258 18.32 -5.47 -24.83
CA ALA A 258 18.61 -5.34 -26.25
C ALA A 258 18.05 -6.48 -27.13
N GLY A 259 17.77 -7.65 -26.54
CA GLY A 259 17.17 -8.79 -27.25
C GLY A 259 15.67 -8.95 -27.05
N SER A 260 15.03 -8.07 -26.27
CA SER A 260 13.60 -8.15 -26.00
C SER A 260 12.76 -7.63 -27.19
N PRO A 261 11.63 -8.27 -27.54
CA PRO A 261 11.09 -9.52 -26.97
C PRO A 261 11.78 -10.79 -27.50
N TYR A 262 11.92 -11.80 -26.64
CA TYR A 262 12.36 -13.15 -26.99
C TYR A 262 11.14 -14.03 -27.26
N ASP A 263 10.71 -14.16 -28.52
CA ASP A 263 9.61 -15.07 -28.91
C ASP A 263 10.11 -16.53 -28.96
N ILE A 264 9.88 -17.27 -27.87
CA ILE A 264 10.26 -18.68 -27.72
C ILE A 264 9.24 -19.65 -28.33
N GLU A 265 8.11 -19.15 -28.82
CA GLU A 265 6.98 -19.96 -29.26
C GLU A 265 6.57 -20.97 -28.18
N SER A 266 6.38 -22.24 -28.54
CA SER A 266 6.34 -23.36 -27.59
C SER A 266 7.73 -23.97 -27.47
N LEU A 267 8.38 -23.82 -26.31
CA LEU A 267 9.74 -24.30 -26.10
C LEU A 267 9.79 -25.47 -25.13
N ASP A 268 10.16 -26.63 -25.65
CA ASP A 268 10.46 -27.80 -24.83
C ASP A 268 11.71 -27.57 -23.98
N ILE A 269 11.58 -27.73 -22.67
CA ILE A 269 12.69 -27.69 -21.70
C ILE A 269 12.93 -29.07 -21.10
N THR A 270 14.20 -29.47 -21.02
CA THR A 270 14.64 -30.80 -20.56
C THR A 270 15.32 -30.79 -19.20
N GLN A 271 15.58 -29.61 -18.65
CA GLN A 271 16.27 -29.43 -17.37
C GLN A 271 15.98 -28.05 -16.78
N GLY A 272 16.23 -27.91 -15.49
CA GLY A 272 16.08 -26.65 -14.75
C GLY A 272 17.25 -25.70 -14.97
N PHE A 273 16.96 -24.41 -14.79
CA PHE A 273 17.87 -23.29 -15.00
C PHE A 273 17.42 -22.06 -14.19
N THR A 274 18.31 -21.09 -14.09
CA THR A 274 18.08 -19.77 -13.51
C THR A 274 18.09 -18.74 -14.63
N LEU A 275 17.02 -17.97 -14.75
CA LEU A 275 16.85 -16.92 -15.75
C LEU A 275 16.53 -15.61 -15.06
N VAL A 276 17.37 -14.60 -15.25
CA VAL A 276 17.17 -13.26 -14.70
C VAL A 276 17.15 -12.21 -15.79
N GLY A 277 16.41 -11.12 -15.61
CA GLY A 277 16.35 -10.03 -16.57
C GLY A 277 17.24 -8.84 -16.22
N GLU A 278 17.70 -8.13 -17.25
CA GLU A 278 18.26 -6.78 -17.13
C GLU A 278 17.13 -5.77 -16.92
N GLU A 279 16.91 -5.36 -15.68
CA GLU A 279 15.91 -4.35 -15.36
C GLU A 279 16.44 -2.93 -15.62
N THR A 280 15.66 -2.09 -16.29
CA THR A 280 15.99 -0.67 -16.51
C THR A 280 15.67 0.17 -15.27
N ALA A 281 16.10 1.43 -15.27
CA ALA A 281 15.87 2.34 -14.14
C ALA A 281 14.40 2.48 -13.73
N ASP A 282 13.50 2.54 -14.71
CA ASP A 282 12.04 2.62 -14.54
C ASP A 282 11.37 1.28 -14.18
N GLY A 283 12.15 0.20 -14.11
CA GLY A 283 11.67 -1.13 -13.76
C GLY A 283 11.16 -1.97 -14.93
N THR A 284 11.36 -1.51 -16.17
CA THR A 284 11.05 -2.31 -17.37
C THR A 284 11.95 -3.54 -17.43
N LYS A 285 11.35 -4.69 -17.71
CA LYS A 285 12.00 -6.01 -17.71
C LYS A 285 12.07 -6.56 -19.14
N PRO A 286 13.07 -7.40 -19.47
CA PRO A 286 13.08 -8.08 -20.75
C PRO A 286 11.89 -9.04 -20.86
N VAL A 287 11.21 -8.96 -21.99
CA VAL A 287 10.03 -9.75 -22.33
C VAL A 287 10.42 -11.08 -22.97
N LEU A 288 9.96 -12.17 -22.38
CA LEU A 288 9.91 -13.53 -22.91
C LEU A 288 8.48 -13.80 -23.39
N THR A 289 8.29 -13.96 -24.69
CA THR A 289 6.98 -14.23 -25.29
C THR A 289 6.89 -15.71 -25.64
N GLY A 290 5.85 -16.40 -25.18
CA GLY A 290 5.66 -17.82 -25.45
C GLY A 290 5.34 -18.68 -24.23
N GLU A 291 5.55 -19.99 -24.38
CA GLU A 291 5.21 -21.03 -23.42
C GLU A 291 6.36 -22.01 -23.22
N LEU A 292 6.71 -22.28 -21.96
CA LEU A 292 7.68 -23.31 -21.58
C LEU A 292 6.98 -24.66 -21.38
N GLN A 293 7.49 -25.70 -22.04
CA GLN A 293 6.92 -27.04 -22.00
C GLN A 293 7.89 -28.03 -21.36
N ILE A 294 7.55 -28.58 -20.21
CA ILE A 294 8.37 -29.56 -19.50
C ILE A 294 8.33 -30.88 -20.26
N ALA A 295 9.41 -31.17 -20.99
CA ALA A 295 9.52 -32.31 -21.89
C ALA A 295 9.54 -33.65 -21.13
N ASP A 296 9.15 -34.75 -21.78
CA ASP A 296 9.16 -36.09 -21.17
C ASP A 296 10.56 -36.54 -20.70
N THR A 297 11.62 -36.00 -21.29
CA THR A 297 13.02 -36.25 -20.93
C THR A 297 13.55 -35.34 -19.83
N TRP A 298 12.66 -34.69 -19.07
CA TRP A 298 13.03 -33.77 -17.99
C TRP A 298 13.94 -34.42 -16.93
N ALA A 299 15.03 -33.73 -16.59
CA ALA A 299 16.07 -34.23 -15.70
C ALA A 299 15.83 -33.99 -14.19
N GLY A 300 14.76 -33.26 -13.80
CA GLY A 300 14.32 -33.20 -12.40
C GLY A 300 14.94 -32.13 -11.51
N THR A 301 15.06 -30.88 -11.95
CA THR A 301 15.74 -29.80 -11.18
C THR A 301 15.00 -28.47 -11.20
N ASP A 302 15.30 -27.61 -10.24
CA ASP A 302 14.63 -26.32 -10.01
C ASP A 302 14.61 -25.36 -11.22
N LEU A 303 13.53 -24.58 -11.31
CA LEU A 303 13.37 -23.44 -12.20
C LEU A 303 13.27 -22.15 -11.38
N TYR A 304 14.10 -21.17 -11.72
CA TYR A 304 14.11 -19.87 -11.06
C TYR A 304 14.06 -18.74 -12.09
N PHE A 305 13.12 -17.82 -11.88
CA PHE A 305 12.89 -16.66 -12.73
C PHE A 305 12.87 -15.40 -11.87
N GLU A 306 13.64 -14.38 -12.26
CA GLU A 306 13.61 -13.07 -11.58
C GLU A 306 13.75 -11.89 -12.55
N GLY A 307 12.88 -10.88 -12.40
CA GLY A 307 13.00 -9.65 -13.21
C GLY A 307 12.72 -9.87 -14.70
N VAL A 308 11.82 -10.80 -15.05
CA VAL A 308 11.45 -11.12 -16.45
C VAL A 308 9.96 -10.90 -16.65
N GLU A 309 9.56 -10.39 -17.81
CA GLU A 309 8.16 -10.39 -18.24
C GLU A 309 7.85 -11.63 -19.07
N PHE A 310 6.89 -12.45 -18.62
CA PHE A 310 6.31 -13.57 -19.34
C PHE A 310 5.02 -13.11 -20.00
N ASN A 311 4.99 -13.12 -21.33
CA ASN A 311 3.87 -12.57 -22.09
C ASN A 311 3.26 -13.61 -23.03
N GLY A 312 1.99 -13.95 -22.80
CA GLY A 312 1.21 -14.90 -23.59
C GLY A 312 0.42 -14.28 -24.74
N ALA A 313 0.58 -12.97 -25.02
CA ALA A 313 -0.20 -12.28 -26.04
C ALA A 313 0.01 -12.88 -27.45
N PRO A 314 -0.97 -12.68 -28.37
CA PRO A 314 -0.81 -13.03 -29.76
C PRO A 314 0.46 -12.47 -30.40
N THR A 315 1.13 -13.30 -31.19
CA THR A 315 2.28 -12.91 -32.03
C THR A 315 1.98 -13.18 -33.49
N ALA A 316 2.88 -12.75 -34.38
CA ALA A 316 2.77 -13.08 -35.81
C ALA A 316 2.82 -14.60 -36.07
N ILE A 317 3.49 -15.36 -35.18
CA ILE A 317 3.69 -16.80 -35.30
C ILE A 317 2.61 -17.57 -34.52
N SER A 318 2.09 -17.00 -33.43
CA SER A 318 0.94 -17.52 -32.69
C SER A 318 -0.19 -16.48 -32.60
N PRO A 319 -1.05 -16.35 -33.64
CA PRO A 319 -2.12 -15.35 -33.67
C PRO A 319 -3.21 -15.53 -32.61
N SER A 320 -3.29 -16.71 -31.99
CA SER A 320 -4.19 -16.99 -30.87
C SER A 320 -3.56 -16.74 -29.50
N GLY A 321 -2.28 -16.35 -29.45
CA GLY A 321 -1.50 -16.28 -28.21
C GLY A 321 -1.16 -17.65 -27.63
N PHE A 322 -0.69 -17.65 -26.39
CA PHE A 322 -0.24 -18.83 -25.66
C PHE A 322 -1.15 -19.13 -24.48
N GLY A 323 -1.35 -20.42 -24.21
CA GLY A 323 -2.30 -20.86 -23.18
C GLY A 323 -1.77 -20.69 -21.76
N PHE A 324 -0.53 -21.11 -21.52
CA PHE A 324 0.10 -21.13 -20.21
C PHE A 324 1.53 -20.59 -20.27
N ALA A 325 2.03 -20.08 -19.15
CA ALA A 325 3.44 -19.68 -19.03
C ALA A 325 4.35 -20.90 -18.99
N ILE A 326 3.94 -21.90 -18.21
CA ILE A 326 4.63 -23.19 -18.11
C ILE A 326 3.61 -24.33 -18.07
N GLN A 327 3.90 -25.44 -18.74
CA GLN A 327 3.06 -26.63 -18.65
C GLN A 327 3.88 -27.92 -18.80
N ASN A 328 3.30 -29.04 -18.40
CA ASN A 328 3.73 -30.32 -18.96
C ASN A 328 3.56 -30.30 -20.47
N LYS A 329 4.52 -30.90 -21.19
CA LYS A 329 4.47 -31.00 -22.65
C LYS A 329 3.11 -31.49 -23.14
N ASN A 330 2.52 -30.75 -24.08
CA ASN A 330 1.27 -31.14 -24.72
C ASN A 330 1.45 -32.50 -25.44
N GLY A 331 0.62 -33.47 -25.09
CA GLY A 331 0.72 -34.84 -25.59
C GLY A 331 1.84 -35.65 -24.94
N GLY A 332 2.45 -35.15 -23.87
CA GLY A 332 3.41 -35.88 -23.04
C GLY A 332 2.81 -37.15 -22.44
N THR A 333 3.68 -38.14 -22.20
CA THR A 333 3.29 -39.49 -21.78
C THR A 333 3.74 -39.85 -20.37
N VAL A 334 4.69 -39.09 -19.82
CA VAL A 334 5.29 -39.36 -18.51
C VAL A 334 4.40 -38.82 -17.40
N ASP A 335 4.06 -39.69 -16.45
CA ASP A 335 3.28 -39.38 -15.25
C ASP A 335 4.18 -39.29 -14.01
N GLY A 336 3.84 -38.43 -13.05
CA GLY A 336 4.59 -38.25 -11.80
C GLY A 336 5.96 -37.58 -11.97
N LYS A 337 6.10 -36.65 -12.92
CA LYS A 337 7.37 -36.00 -13.25
C LYS A 337 7.84 -35.09 -12.12
N ALA A 338 9.02 -35.36 -11.56
CA ALA A 338 9.64 -34.50 -10.55
C ALA A 338 10.19 -33.23 -11.19
N ILE A 339 9.73 -32.05 -10.76
CA ILE A 339 10.13 -30.75 -11.33
C ILE A 339 11.05 -29.97 -10.38
N GLY A 340 11.07 -30.31 -9.09
CA GLY A 340 11.79 -29.51 -8.09
C GLY A 340 11.03 -28.23 -7.78
N ASN A 341 11.75 -27.20 -7.33
CA ASN A 341 11.17 -25.91 -6.99
C ASN A 341 10.91 -25.06 -8.24
N LEU A 342 9.85 -24.26 -8.22
CA LEU A 342 9.52 -23.28 -9.26
C LEU A 342 9.35 -21.91 -8.62
N THR A 343 10.21 -20.96 -8.96
CA THR A 343 10.17 -19.61 -8.37
C THR A 343 10.04 -18.54 -9.45
N TYR A 344 9.08 -17.64 -9.28
CA TYR A 344 8.98 -16.36 -9.96
C TYR A 344 9.14 -15.26 -8.91
N LYS A 345 10.10 -14.36 -9.11
CA LYS A 345 10.38 -13.26 -8.19
C LYS A 345 10.49 -11.93 -8.94
N ASN A 346 9.77 -10.89 -8.53
CA ASN A 346 9.76 -9.61 -9.25
C ASN A 346 9.54 -9.82 -10.77
N CYS A 347 8.66 -10.74 -11.15
CA CYS A 347 8.33 -11.03 -12.55
C CYS A 347 7.01 -10.38 -12.93
N VAL A 348 6.83 -10.12 -14.23
CA VAL A 348 5.52 -9.80 -14.80
C VAL A 348 5.02 -11.06 -15.52
N ILE A 349 3.77 -11.45 -15.32
CA ILE A 349 3.16 -12.63 -15.98
C ILE A 349 1.80 -12.18 -16.53
N THR A 350 1.67 -12.14 -17.85
CA THR A 350 0.52 -11.47 -18.48
C THR A 350 0.03 -12.10 -19.76
N ASN A 351 -1.24 -11.83 -20.10
CA ASN A 351 -1.89 -12.13 -21.39
C ASN A 351 -2.00 -13.62 -21.77
N TYR A 352 -1.79 -14.56 -20.84
CA TYR A 352 -1.99 -15.98 -21.13
C TYR A 352 -3.48 -16.31 -21.26
N SER A 353 -3.87 -17.00 -22.31
CA SER A 353 -5.28 -17.21 -22.65
C SER A 353 -5.99 -18.25 -21.79
N LYS A 354 -5.25 -19.03 -20.97
CA LYS A 354 -5.83 -20.09 -20.12
C LYS A 354 -5.41 -19.96 -18.67
N GLY A 355 -4.11 -20.00 -18.38
CA GLY A 355 -3.60 -20.02 -17.01
C GLY A 355 -2.10 -19.74 -16.93
N ILE A 356 -1.49 -20.07 -15.80
CA ILE A 356 -0.04 -19.95 -15.61
C ILE A 356 0.62 -21.33 -15.64
N ILE A 357 0.00 -22.32 -14.98
CA ILE A 357 0.49 -23.70 -14.96
C ILE A 357 -0.60 -24.72 -15.31
N TYR A 358 -0.24 -25.70 -16.14
CA TYR A 358 -1.08 -26.85 -16.44
C TYR A 358 -0.30 -28.16 -16.51
N GLU A 359 -0.89 -29.23 -15.97
CA GLU A 359 -0.25 -30.56 -15.90
C GLU A 359 -0.54 -31.45 -17.13
N TRP A 360 -1.36 -30.99 -18.06
CA TRP A 360 -1.76 -31.71 -19.30
C TRP A 360 -2.28 -33.14 -19.08
N GLY A 361 -3.00 -33.37 -17.99
CA GLY A 361 -3.55 -34.69 -17.67
C GLY A 361 -2.52 -35.73 -17.21
N LYS A 362 -1.33 -35.28 -16.81
CA LYS A 362 -0.26 -36.09 -16.20
C LYS A 362 0.16 -35.47 -14.88
N ALA A 363 0.20 -36.24 -13.81
CA ALA A 363 0.60 -35.75 -12.50
C ALA A 363 2.05 -35.24 -12.51
N MET A 364 2.30 -34.23 -11.70
CA MET A 364 3.63 -33.68 -11.43
C MET A 364 4.02 -33.92 -9.97
N VAL A 365 5.32 -33.87 -9.69
CA VAL A 365 5.85 -33.78 -8.32
C VAL A 365 6.60 -32.45 -8.23
N LEU A 366 5.87 -31.43 -7.77
CA LEU A 366 6.36 -30.09 -7.54
C LEU A 366 6.95 -29.99 -6.13
N GLY A 367 8.13 -29.39 -6.01
CA GLY A 367 8.66 -28.91 -4.74
C GLY A 367 7.87 -27.68 -4.26
N ASP A 368 8.58 -26.65 -3.82
CA ASP A 368 7.97 -25.37 -3.51
C ASP A 368 7.75 -24.56 -4.79
N VAL A 369 6.55 -24.00 -4.91
CA VAL A 369 6.12 -23.13 -6.00
C VAL A 369 5.86 -21.75 -5.42
N THR A 370 6.67 -20.76 -5.81
CA THR A 370 6.65 -19.42 -5.21
C THR A 370 6.48 -18.34 -6.26
N TYR A 371 5.52 -17.44 -6.01
CA TYR A 371 5.35 -16.16 -6.69
C TYR A 371 5.55 -15.08 -5.64
N ASP A 372 6.70 -14.41 -5.72
CA ASP A 372 7.11 -13.36 -4.80
C ASP A 372 7.18 -12.03 -5.55
N SER A 373 6.41 -11.04 -5.09
CA SER A 373 6.44 -9.67 -5.63
C SER A 373 6.17 -9.58 -7.12
N CYS A 374 5.37 -10.49 -7.68
CA CYS A 374 5.06 -10.52 -9.11
C CYS A 374 3.85 -9.65 -9.47
N GLU A 375 3.82 -9.21 -10.72
CA GLU A 375 2.64 -8.63 -11.36
C GLU A 375 1.98 -9.67 -12.25
N ILE A 376 0.82 -10.16 -11.83
CA ILE A 376 0.08 -11.19 -12.55
C ILE A 376 -1.19 -10.55 -13.09
N SER A 377 -1.33 -10.46 -14.41
CA SER A 377 -2.45 -9.74 -15.00
C SER A 377 -2.99 -10.37 -16.28
N LYS A 378 -4.24 -10.07 -16.62
CA LYS A 378 -4.84 -10.41 -17.92
C LYS A 378 -4.78 -11.89 -18.28
N ILE A 379 -4.84 -12.76 -17.27
CA ILE A 379 -4.87 -14.21 -17.50
C ILE A 379 -6.30 -14.59 -17.84
N ASN A 380 -6.54 -15.08 -19.06
CA ASN A 380 -7.88 -15.36 -19.61
C ASN A 380 -8.84 -14.16 -19.42
N ALA A 381 -8.37 -12.96 -19.77
CA ALA A 381 -9.11 -11.71 -19.57
C ALA A 381 -10.43 -11.64 -20.37
N ASP A 382 -10.52 -12.35 -21.48
CA ASP A 382 -11.71 -12.41 -22.35
C ASP A 382 -12.73 -13.48 -21.91
N GLY A 383 -12.36 -14.33 -20.94
CA GLY A 383 -13.21 -15.40 -20.41
C GLY A 383 -13.41 -16.60 -21.33
N THR A 384 -12.71 -16.72 -22.46
CA THR A 384 -13.06 -17.71 -23.50
C THR A 384 -12.27 -19.03 -23.44
N GLY A 385 -11.14 -19.08 -22.74
CA GLY A 385 -10.11 -20.13 -22.90
C GLY A 385 -10.08 -21.26 -21.85
N GLY A 386 -11.00 -21.30 -20.89
CA GLY A 386 -10.97 -22.31 -19.82
C GLY A 386 -10.15 -21.93 -18.58
N GLY A 387 -9.57 -20.72 -18.53
CA GLY A 387 -9.47 -19.78 -17.40
C GLY A 387 -8.94 -20.16 -16.02
N ASP A 388 -8.45 -21.38 -15.78
CA ASP A 388 -7.96 -21.80 -14.46
C ASP A 388 -6.46 -21.47 -14.36
N VAL A 389 -6.05 -20.62 -13.42
CA VAL A 389 -4.67 -20.09 -13.34
C VAL A 389 -3.70 -21.17 -12.89
N PHE A 390 -4.06 -21.88 -11.83
CA PHE A 390 -3.45 -23.15 -11.44
C PHE A 390 -4.44 -24.25 -11.78
N ASP A 391 -4.20 -24.94 -12.88
CA ASP A 391 -5.08 -26.02 -13.35
C ASP A 391 -4.45 -27.39 -13.06
N ILE A 392 -4.70 -27.91 -11.86
CA ILE A 392 -4.18 -29.19 -11.37
C ILE A 392 -5.35 -30.14 -11.13
N ARG A 393 -5.45 -31.22 -11.89
CA ARG A 393 -6.59 -32.15 -11.89
C ARG A 393 -6.22 -33.61 -11.62
N GLN A 394 -4.96 -33.99 -11.82
CA GLN A 394 -4.38 -35.29 -11.54
C GLN A 394 -3.79 -35.28 -10.13
N ALA A 395 -3.29 -36.45 -9.71
CA ALA A 395 -2.70 -36.64 -8.39
C ALA A 395 -1.29 -36.00 -8.27
N THR A 396 -1.19 -34.71 -8.59
CA THR A 396 0.03 -33.90 -8.49
C THR A 396 0.36 -33.62 -7.02
N SER A 397 1.61 -33.83 -6.61
CA SER A 397 2.08 -33.42 -5.29
C SER A 397 2.78 -32.07 -5.34
N ILE A 398 2.49 -31.23 -4.35
CA ILE A 398 3.04 -29.89 -4.19
C ILE A 398 3.62 -29.77 -2.77
N GLY A 399 4.85 -29.26 -2.64
CA GLY A 399 5.42 -28.88 -1.34
C GLY A 399 4.62 -27.72 -0.74
N THR A 400 5.09 -26.50 -1.00
CA THR A 400 4.39 -25.27 -0.65
C THR A 400 3.96 -24.53 -1.92
N LEU A 401 2.73 -24.02 -1.96
CA LEU A 401 2.30 -23.05 -2.97
C LEU A 401 2.19 -21.67 -2.33
N SER A 402 2.98 -20.72 -2.79
CA SER A 402 3.13 -19.39 -2.19
C SER A 402 2.83 -18.26 -3.17
N PHE A 403 1.96 -17.34 -2.76
CA PHE A 403 1.74 -16.04 -3.37
C PHE A 403 1.98 -14.98 -2.31
N ILE A 404 3.08 -14.27 -2.41
CA ILE A 404 3.52 -13.30 -1.44
C ILE A 404 3.78 -11.96 -2.14
N GLY A 405 3.09 -10.90 -1.72
CA GLY A 405 3.31 -9.55 -2.27
C GLY A 405 2.94 -9.30 -3.70
N ASN A 406 2.11 -10.16 -4.28
CA ASN A 406 1.80 -10.02 -5.68
C ASN A 406 0.74 -8.95 -5.90
N THR A 407 0.78 -8.32 -7.07
CA THR A 407 -0.34 -7.57 -7.61
C THR A 407 -1.02 -8.44 -8.67
N ILE A 408 -2.21 -8.93 -8.36
CA ILE A 408 -2.94 -9.91 -9.17
C ILE A 408 -4.20 -9.26 -9.69
N THR A 409 -4.31 -9.05 -10.99
CA THR A 409 -5.39 -8.23 -11.55
C THR A 409 -6.01 -8.83 -12.82
N GLN A 410 -7.28 -8.51 -13.06
CA GLN A 410 -7.95 -8.67 -14.34
C GLN A 410 -7.86 -10.07 -14.96
N GLY A 411 -8.90 -10.87 -14.76
CA GLY A 411 -9.12 -12.11 -15.53
C GLY A 411 -9.44 -13.27 -14.62
N MET A 412 -9.17 -14.47 -15.12
CA MET A 412 -9.24 -15.74 -14.38
C MET A 412 -10.69 -16.16 -14.15
N ARG A 413 -10.97 -17.43 -14.39
CA ARG A 413 -12.21 -18.08 -13.93
C ARG A 413 -12.02 -18.58 -12.50
N THR A 414 -10.94 -19.33 -12.31
CA THR A 414 -10.57 -19.91 -11.03
C THR A 414 -9.11 -19.63 -10.78
N PHE A 415 -8.77 -19.03 -9.64
CA PHE A 415 -7.37 -18.77 -9.32
C PHE A 415 -6.65 -20.07 -8.97
N LEU A 416 -7.18 -20.82 -8.01
CA LEU A 416 -6.60 -22.11 -7.58
C LEU A 416 -7.57 -23.24 -7.85
N ARG A 417 -7.39 -24.00 -8.94
CA ARG A 417 -8.13 -25.23 -9.18
C ARG A 417 -7.25 -26.44 -8.94
N ILE A 418 -7.49 -27.13 -7.82
CA ILE A 418 -6.73 -28.31 -7.42
C ILE A 418 -7.70 -29.47 -7.15
N ASP A 419 -7.90 -30.35 -8.14
CA ASP A 419 -8.90 -31.42 -8.07
C ASP A 419 -8.39 -32.73 -7.40
N ALA A 420 -7.08 -32.97 -7.37
CA ALA A 420 -6.49 -34.17 -6.77
C ALA A 420 -5.03 -33.96 -6.31
N GLY A 421 -4.50 -34.93 -5.57
CA GLY A 421 -3.10 -34.94 -5.12
C GLY A 421 -2.90 -34.52 -3.66
N THR A 422 -1.74 -33.92 -3.36
CA THR A 422 -1.38 -33.47 -2.00
C THR A 422 -0.69 -32.12 -2.01
N MET A 423 -0.89 -31.32 -0.98
CA MET A 423 -0.20 -30.04 -0.79
C MET A 423 0.27 -29.92 0.66
N GLY A 424 1.55 -29.62 0.87
CA GLY A 424 2.10 -29.39 2.20
C GLY A 424 1.54 -28.11 2.82
N ALA A 425 1.66 -26.98 2.13
CA ALA A 425 1.14 -25.69 2.59
C ALA A 425 0.66 -24.79 1.44
N LEU A 426 -0.34 -23.97 1.74
CA LEU A 426 -0.79 -22.86 0.89
C LEU A 426 -0.53 -21.54 1.63
N VAL A 427 0.23 -20.63 1.02
CA VAL A 427 0.56 -19.31 1.57
C VAL A 427 0.06 -18.24 0.61
N VAL A 428 -0.87 -17.42 1.06
CA VAL A 428 -1.39 -16.26 0.32
C VAL A 428 -1.32 -15.07 1.25
N GLU A 429 -0.22 -14.32 1.17
CA GLU A 429 0.06 -13.24 2.10
C GLU A 429 0.41 -11.94 1.38
N ASN A 430 -0.11 -10.82 1.89
CA ASN A 430 0.28 -9.50 1.41
C ASN A 430 0.03 -9.27 -0.09
N ASN A 431 -1.01 -9.86 -0.68
CA ASN A 431 -1.32 -9.64 -2.09
C ASN A 431 -2.34 -8.52 -2.26
N THR A 432 -2.19 -7.70 -3.31
CA THR A 432 -3.25 -6.82 -3.82
C THR A 432 -3.93 -7.51 -4.99
N VAL A 433 -5.20 -7.83 -4.82
CA VAL A 433 -6.00 -8.63 -5.76
C VAL A 433 -7.14 -7.79 -6.30
N ARG A 434 -7.28 -7.70 -7.63
CA ARG A 434 -8.33 -6.89 -8.26
C ARG A 434 -9.04 -7.60 -9.40
N ASN A 435 -10.39 -7.56 -9.39
CA ASN A 435 -11.21 -7.93 -10.54
C ASN A 435 -10.88 -9.31 -11.13
N LEU A 436 -10.94 -10.33 -10.26
CA LEU A 436 -10.77 -11.73 -10.67
C LEU A 436 -12.10 -12.49 -10.66
N ASN A 437 -12.13 -13.63 -11.36
CA ASN A 437 -13.21 -14.63 -11.27
C ASN A 437 -14.57 -14.17 -11.79
N PHE A 438 -14.62 -13.25 -12.76
CA PHE A 438 -15.87 -12.71 -13.33
C PHE A 438 -16.49 -13.60 -14.42
N VAL A 439 -15.81 -14.66 -14.85
CA VAL A 439 -16.28 -15.55 -15.92
C VAL A 439 -17.34 -16.53 -15.39
N ASP A 440 -18.56 -16.44 -15.93
CA ASP A 440 -19.69 -17.32 -15.57
C ASP A 440 -19.64 -18.66 -16.30
N ASN A 441 -19.46 -19.75 -15.56
CA ASN A 441 -19.62 -21.08 -16.13
C ASN A 441 -20.18 -22.11 -15.13
N THR A 442 -21.12 -21.68 -14.29
CA THR A 442 -21.89 -22.49 -13.32
C THR A 442 -21.23 -22.74 -11.97
N ASN A 443 -20.22 -23.62 -11.85
CA ASN A 443 -19.83 -24.16 -10.54
C ASN A 443 -18.33 -24.18 -10.23
N ASN A 444 -17.47 -23.67 -11.12
CA ASN A 444 -16.02 -23.74 -10.94
C ASN A 444 -15.37 -22.38 -10.64
N ALA A 445 -16.07 -21.26 -10.80
CA ALA A 445 -15.50 -19.93 -10.62
C ALA A 445 -15.08 -19.66 -9.16
N GLY A 446 -13.98 -18.93 -8.97
CA GLY A 446 -13.61 -18.37 -7.67
C GLY A 446 -12.13 -18.44 -7.33
N PHE A 447 -11.73 -17.80 -6.23
CA PHE A 447 -10.33 -17.81 -5.81
C PHE A 447 -9.88 -19.21 -5.38
N PHE A 448 -10.72 -19.91 -4.60
CA PHE A 448 -10.47 -21.27 -4.11
C PHE A 448 -11.36 -22.31 -4.79
N GLY A 449 -10.77 -23.20 -5.59
CA GLY A 449 -11.36 -24.41 -6.17
C GLY A 449 -10.64 -25.67 -5.69
N LEU A 450 -10.59 -25.88 -4.37
CA LEU A 450 -9.80 -26.96 -3.75
C LEU A 450 -10.64 -28.21 -3.47
N GLN A 451 -10.22 -29.35 -4.03
CA GLN A 451 -10.73 -30.69 -3.73
C GLN A 451 -9.81 -31.48 -2.79
N ILE A 452 -8.64 -30.92 -2.47
CA ILE A 452 -7.67 -31.43 -1.48
C ILE A 452 -7.56 -30.46 -0.30
N ALA A 453 -7.17 -30.98 0.87
CA ALA A 453 -6.85 -30.15 2.03
C ALA A 453 -5.32 -29.99 2.12
N PRO A 454 -4.77 -28.77 1.92
CA PRO A 454 -3.39 -28.48 2.27
C PRO A 454 -3.10 -28.83 3.73
N GLY A 455 -1.87 -29.25 4.03
CA GLY A 455 -1.43 -29.50 5.41
C GLY A 455 -1.51 -28.25 6.31
N SER A 456 -1.38 -27.06 5.72
CA SER A 456 -1.68 -25.78 6.37
C SER A 456 -2.10 -24.72 5.34
N VAL A 457 -2.88 -23.72 5.76
CA VAL A 457 -3.24 -22.56 4.93
C VAL A 457 -2.98 -21.28 5.71
N SER A 458 -2.15 -20.40 5.15
CA SER A 458 -1.94 -19.04 5.62
C SER A 458 -2.57 -18.05 4.64
N PHE A 459 -3.47 -17.21 5.14
CA PHE A 459 -4.21 -16.25 4.32
C PHE A 459 -4.25 -14.90 5.03
N LYS A 460 -3.21 -14.07 4.86
CA LYS A 460 -3.00 -12.90 5.74
C LYS A 460 -2.70 -11.62 4.99
N ASN A 461 -3.10 -10.49 5.57
CA ASN A 461 -2.68 -9.17 5.11
C ASN A 461 -3.02 -8.88 3.64
N ASN A 462 -4.02 -9.55 3.05
CA ASN A 462 -4.36 -9.35 1.65
C ASN A 462 -5.36 -8.20 1.48
N LEU A 463 -5.31 -7.57 0.31
CA LEU A 463 -6.26 -6.54 -0.11
C LEU A 463 -6.98 -7.04 -1.36
N PHE A 464 -8.30 -7.22 -1.27
CA PHE A 464 -9.16 -7.61 -2.38
C PHE A 464 -10.04 -6.43 -2.77
N ILE A 465 -10.01 -6.04 -4.04
CA ILE A 465 -10.67 -4.82 -4.51
C ILE A 465 -11.41 -5.08 -5.81
N HIS A 466 -12.57 -4.46 -6.03
CA HIS A 466 -13.32 -4.57 -7.29
C HIS A 466 -13.63 -6.03 -7.64
N MET A 467 -14.02 -6.83 -6.64
CA MET A 467 -14.43 -8.23 -6.85
C MET A 467 -15.91 -8.24 -7.21
N VAL A 468 -16.21 -7.75 -8.41
CA VAL A 468 -17.56 -7.37 -8.85
C VAL A 468 -18.26 -8.47 -9.67
N GLU A 469 -19.50 -8.18 -10.08
CA GLU A 469 -20.36 -9.01 -10.93
C GLU A 469 -20.62 -10.43 -10.39
N LYS A 470 -19.81 -11.40 -10.80
CA LYS A 470 -19.97 -12.84 -10.58
C LYS A 470 -18.81 -13.44 -9.79
N ALA A 471 -17.90 -12.59 -9.31
CA ALA A 471 -16.78 -13.02 -8.49
C ALA A 471 -17.29 -13.73 -7.23
N VAL A 472 -16.66 -14.85 -6.91
CA VAL A 472 -16.86 -15.58 -5.67
C VAL A 472 -15.50 -15.91 -5.06
N LEU A 473 -15.41 -15.93 -3.73
CA LEU A 473 -14.17 -16.29 -3.04
C LEU A 473 -13.85 -17.78 -3.21
N GLY A 474 -14.87 -18.63 -3.17
CA GLY A 474 -14.69 -20.07 -3.32
C GLY A 474 -15.70 -20.67 -4.26
N SER A 475 -15.22 -21.64 -5.02
CA SER A 475 -15.99 -22.37 -6.02
C SER A 475 -17.08 -23.22 -5.39
N ALA A 476 -18.27 -23.21 -6.01
CA ALA A 476 -19.42 -24.01 -5.59
C ALA A 476 -19.18 -25.52 -5.69
N ASN A 477 -18.20 -25.96 -6.47
CA ASN A 477 -17.80 -27.36 -6.57
C ASN A 477 -16.74 -27.80 -5.55
N ALA A 478 -16.12 -26.88 -4.79
CA ALA A 478 -14.97 -27.20 -3.95
C ALA A 478 -15.35 -28.18 -2.82
N LYS A 479 -14.57 -29.23 -2.55
CA LYS A 479 -14.89 -30.15 -1.45
C LYS A 479 -14.81 -29.48 -0.09
N TYR A 480 -13.86 -28.57 0.08
CA TYR A 480 -13.50 -27.99 1.38
C TYR A 480 -14.19 -26.65 1.65
N GLN A 481 -15.51 -26.69 1.57
CA GLN A 481 -16.46 -25.58 1.64
C GLN A 481 -16.98 -25.25 3.05
N THR A 482 -16.53 -25.91 4.12
CA THR A 482 -17.02 -25.60 5.49
C THR A 482 -15.86 -25.37 6.45
N ALA A 483 -16.14 -24.79 7.62
CA ALA A 483 -15.13 -24.54 8.66
C ALA A 483 -14.45 -25.84 9.14
N ASP A 484 -15.17 -26.96 9.12
CA ASP A 484 -14.66 -28.27 9.54
C ASP A 484 -13.78 -28.96 8.48
N GLY A 485 -13.79 -28.47 7.23
CA GLY A 485 -13.07 -29.06 6.10
C GLY A 485 -11.67 -28.50 5.86
N LEU A 486 -11.44 -27.23 6.21
CA LEU A 486 -10.16 -26.55 5.94
C LEU A 486 -9.89 -25.46 6.99
N ALA A 487 -8.88 -25.67 7.81
CA ALA A 487 -8.40 -24.67 8.76
C ALA A 487 -7.57 -23.60 8.02
N VAL A 488 -8.04 -22.36 8.05
CA VAL A 488 -7.38 -21.21 7.43
C VAL A 488 -6.85 -20.29 8.52
N ALA A 489 -5.54 -20.10 8.59
CA ALA A 489 -4.92 -19.10 9.46
C ALA A 489 -5.10 -17.71 8.82
N ALA A 490 -6.28 -17.13 9.02
CA ALA A 490 -6.68 -15.88 8.40
C ALA A 490 -6.59 -14.68 9.36
N VAL A 491 -5.96 -13.59 8.92
CA VAL A 491 -5.88 -12.35 9.70
C VAL A 491 -5.65 -11.15 8.79
N ASN A 492 -6.25 -10.00 9.15
CA ASN A 492 -5.97 -8.71 8.53
C ASN A 492 -6.20 -8.68 7.00
N ASN A 493 -7.26 -9.33 6.52
CA ASN A 493 -7.63 -9.29 5.09
C ASN A 493 -8.72 -8.25 4.88
N TRP A 494 -8.51 -7.37 3.91
CA TRP A 494 -9.38 -6.22 3.66
C TRP A 494 -10.02 -6.30 2.28
N PHE A 495 -11.25 -5.81 2.19
CA PHE A 495 -12.08 -5.91 1.00
C PHE A 495 -12.72 -4.56 0.71
N TYR A 496 -12.66 -4.11 -0.54
CA TYR A 496 -13.36 -2.90 -1.02
C TYR A 496 -14.06 -3.22 -2.34
N ASP A 497 -15.25 -2.64 -2.55
CA ASP A 497 -16.07 -2.82 -3.74
C ASP A 497 -16.20 -4.30 -4.18
N ILE A 498 -16.92 -5.07 -3.37
CA ILE A 498 -17.13 -6.51 -3.57
C ILE A 498 -18.60 -6.79 -3.87
N ALA A 499 -18.88 -7.73 -4.76
CA ALA A 499 -20.23 -8.19 -5.05
C ALA A 499 -20.86 -8.89 -3.84
N ASP A 500 -22.18 -8.77 -3.68
CA ASP A 500 -22.95 -9.47 -2.64
C ASP A 500 -22.77 -10.99 -2.68
N THR A 501 -22.44 -11.54 -3.86
CA THR A 501 -22.18 -12.97 -4.07
C THR A 501 -20.77 -13.41 -3.69
N TYR A 502 -19.88 -12.47 -3.37
CA TYR A 502 -18.46 -12.77 -3.21
C TYR A 502 -18.21 -13.75 -2.04
N PHE A 503 -18.84 -13.48 -0.90
CA PHE A 503 -18.89 -14.40 0.21
C PHE A 503 -20.15 -15.26 0.12
N THR A 504 -19.97 -16.56 0.35
CA THR A 504 -21.07 -17.54 0.31
C THR A 504 -21.21 -18.24 1.66
N ASP A 505 -22.28 -18.99 1.87
CA ASP A 505 -22.45 -19.81 3.09
C ASP A 505 -21.26 -20.78 3.29
N SER A 506 -20.68 -21.25 2.19
CA SER A 506 -19.51 -22.13 2.17
C SER A 506 -18.16 -21.39 2.31
N TRP A 507 -18.14 -20.11 1.96
CA TRP A 507 -16.96 -19.25 2.10
C TRP A 507 -17.36 -17.93 2.75
N PRO A 508 -17.74 -17.96 4.04
CA PRO A 508 -18.19 -16.77 4.73
C PRO A 508 -17.01 -15.85 5.07
N ALA A 509 -17.27 -14.55 5.13
CA ALA A 509 -16.30 -13.51 5.47
C ALA A 509 -15.45 -13.83 6.72
N ALA A 510 -16.07 -14.38 7.77
CA ALA A 510 -15.41 -14.75 9.01
C ALA A 510 -14.32 -15.84 8.83
N LYS A 511 -14.49 -16.76 7.86
CA LYS A 511 -13.53 -17.85 7.60
C LYS A 511 -12.18 -17.31 7.09
N VAL A 512 -12.20 -16.16 6.43
CA VAL A 512 -11.00 -15.50 5.89
C VAL A 512 -10.63 -14.21 6.62
N GLY A 513 -11.21 -13.98 7.81
CA GLY A 513 -10.89 -12.81 8.63
C GLY A 513 -11.10 -11.49 7.88
N ALA A 514 -12.18 -11.39 7.11
CA ALA A 514 -12.45 -10.24 6.25
C ALA A 514 -12.90 -9.00 7.04
N SER A 515 -12.35 -7.85 6.67
CA SER A 515 -12.80 -6.51 7.05
C SER A 515 -13.19 -5.74 5.79
N ILE A 516 -14.41 -5.20 5.76
CA ILE A 516 -14.96 -4.52 4.58
C ILE A 516 -14.80 -3.01 4.74
N LEU A 517 -14.25 -2.36 3.72
CA LEU A 517 -14.05 -0.92 3.65
C LEU A 517 -15.24 -0.24 2.96
N ALA A 518 -15.60 0.94 3.46
CA ALA A 518 -16.65 1.77 2.86
C ALA A 518 -16.15 2.60 1.68
N ASP A 519 -14.89 3.05 1.73
CA ASP A 519 -14.26 3.94 0.75
C ASP A 519 -13.04 3.27 0.10
N ASP A 520 -12.64 3.76 -1.08
CA ASP A 520 -11.48 3.23 -1.80
C ASP A 520 -10.22 3.42 -0.92
N PRO A 521 -9.55 2.33 -0.51
CA PRO A 521 -8.33 2.45 0.29
C PRO A 521 -7.14 2.99 -0.49
N CYS A 522 -7.22 3.01 -1.83
CA CYS A 522 -6.14 3.39 -2.72
C CYS A 522 -6.38 4.75 -3.36
N TYR A 523 -5.34 5.35 -3.92
CA TYR A 523 -5.42 6.62 -4.64
C TYR A 523 -6.49 6.58 -5.75
N ASN A 524 -6.51 5.51 -6.55
CA ASN A 524 -7.55 5.24 -7.55
C ASN A 524 -7.47 3.75 -7.97
N SER A 525 -8.05 2.87 -7.15
CA SER A 525 -7.97 1.42 -7.41
C SER A 525 -8.72 1.00 -8.69
N ALA A 526 -9.75 1.75 -9.09
CA ALA A 526 -10.48 1.54 -10.34
C ALA A 526 -9.58 1.78 -11.58
N GLY A 527 -8.73 2.82 -11.52
CA GLY A 527 -7.73 3.14 -12.53
C GLY A 527 -6.45 2.29 -12.46
N GLY A 528 -6.33 1.39 -11.48
CA GLY A 528 -5.15 0.56 -11.26
C GLY A 528 -4.02 1.22 -10.47
N TYR A 529 -4.29 2.35 -9.82
CA TYR A 529 -3.36 3.02 -8.91
C TYR A 529 -3.63 2.54 -7.48
N PHE A 530 -2.93 1.48 -7.08
CA PHE A 530 -3.19 0.78 -5.82
C PHE A 530 -2.48 1.37 -4.60
N ASN A 531 -1.69 2.44 -4.78
CA ASN A 531 -1.02 3.13 -3.68
C ASN A 531 -2.01 3.48 -2.57
N ILE A 532 -1.73 3.05 -1.34
CA ILE A 532 -2.64 3.19 -0.20
C ILE A 532 -2.73 4.67 0.20
N ASN A 533 -3.95 5.15 0.37
CA ASN A 533 -4.21 6.49 0.88
C ASN A 533 -3.77 6.60 2.35
N PRO A 534 -3.01 7.64 2.74
CA PRO A 534 -2.59 7.84 4.13
C PRO A 534 -3.74 7.92 5.14
N ASP A 535 -4.91 8.39 4.68
CA ASP A 535 -6.12 8.52 5.51
C ASP A 535 -6.98 7.25 5.52
N SER A 536 -6.59 6.21 4.77
CA SER A 536 -7.31 4.93 4.76
C SER A 536 -7.17 4.20 6.09
N GLU A 537 -8.22 3.48 6.49
CA GLU A 537 -8.18 2.59 7.66
C GLU A 537 -7.05 1.54 7.56
N ILE A 538 -6.59 1.18 6.36
CA ILE A 538 -5.54 0.18 6.17
C ILE A 538 -4.11 0.76 6.13
N ALA A 539 -3.97 2.10 6.18
CA ALA A 539 -2.67 2.74 6.17
C ALA A 539 -1.79 2.25 7.34
N GLY A 540 -0.56 1.85 7.04
CA GLY A 540 0.39 1.34 8.04
C GLY A 540 0.06 -0.04 8.64
N LYS A 541 -1.01 -0.72 8.20
CA LYS A 541 -1.36 -2.08 8.67
C LYS A 541 -0.63 -3.21 7.92
N GLY A 542 0.25 -2.86 6.98
CA GLY A 542 0.99 -3.82 6.16
C GLY A 542 0.08 -4.71 5.32
N VAL A 543 -0.94 -4.14 4.69
CA VAL A 543 -1.99 -4.82 3.92
C VAL A 543 -1.76 -4.64 2.42
N GLY A 544 -1.96 -5.68 1.61
CA GLY A 544 -1.68 -5.65 0.17
C GLY A 544 -0.19 -5.75 -0.15
N ALA A 545 0.15 -5.63 -1.44
CA ALA A 545 1.52 -5.71 -1.91
C ALA A 545 2.37 -4.51 -1.41
N PRO A 546 3.58 -4.73 -0.87
CA PRO A 546 4.41 -3.69 -0.24
C PRO A 546 4.71 -2.47 -1.10
N LYS A 547 4.94 -2.67 -2.41
CA LYS A 547 5.15 -1.58 -3.37
C LYS A 547 4.00 -0.57 -3.48
N TRP A 548 2.84 -0.87 -2.92
CA TRP A 548 1.70 0.03 -2.87
C TRP A 548 1.53 0.73 -1.52
N TRP A 549 2.41 0.50 -0.55
CA TRP A 549 2.31 1.17 0.76
C TRP A 549 2.81 2.62 0.73
N THR A 550 3.61 2.95 -0.28
CA THR A 550 4.02 4.31 -0.58
C THR A 550 2.81 5.09 -1.14
N PRO A 551 2.39 6.20 -0.50
CA PRO A 551 1.32 7.05 -1.02
C PRO A 551 1.68 7.58 -2.41
N TYR A 552 0.71 7.56 -3.32
CA TYR A 552 0.90 8.17 -4.63
C TYR A 552 0.85 9.69 -4.49
N VAL A 553 1.85 10.36 -5.06
CA VAL A 553 1.86 11.81 -5.19
C VAL A 553 1.86 12.10 -6.68
N GLU A 554 0.77 12.67 -7.16
CA GLU A 554 0.62 13.00 -8.57
C GLU A 554 1.64 14.07 -8.96
N GLU A 555 2.43 13.79 -9.99
CA GLU A 555 3.36 14.77 -10.56
C GLU A 555 2.59 16.00 -11.09
N PRO A 556 3.22 17.18 -11.14
CA PRO A 556 2.62 18.34 -11.75
C PRO A 556 2.35 18.01 -13.22
N GLU A 557 1.12 18.24 -13.61
CA GLU A 557 0.62 17.87 -14.91
C GLU A 557 1.32 18.67 -16.02
N ASP A 558 1.86 17.97 -17.03
CA ASP A 558 2.29 18.61 -18.26
C ASP A 558 1.06 18.90 -19.13
N LEU A 559 0.72 20.19 -19.25
CA LEU A 559 -0.41 20.64 -20.06
C LEU A 559 -0.06 20.82 -21.54
N THR A 560 1.15 20.42 -21.96
CA THR A 560 1.56 20.45 -23.35
C THR A 560 0.75 19.43 -24.15
N GLN A 561 0.02 19.92 -25.16
CA GLN A 561 -0.67 19.06 -26.11
C GLN A 561 0.19 18.86 -27.36
N ASN A 562 0.44 17.60 -27.72
CA ASN A 562 1.00 17.27 -29.02
C ASN A 562 -0.07 17.35 -30.11
N VAL A 563 0.36 17.45 -31.38
CA VAL A 563 -0.56 17.40 -32.52
C VAL A 563 -0.97 15.95 -32.77
N ILE A 564 -2.27 15.67 -32.64
CA ILE A 564 -2.83 14.38 -33.04
C ILE A 564 -2.80 14.28 -34.57
N GLU A 565 -2.01 13.35 -35.11
CA GLU A 565 -2.00 13.05 -36.54
C GLU A 565 -3.10 12.05 -36.91
N GLY A 566 -4.04 12.49 -37.75
CA GLY A 566 -5.12 11.62 -38.25
C GLY A 566 -6.32 11.50 -37.31
N PRO A 567 -7.26 10.58 -37.61
CA PRO A 567 -8.43 10.36 -36.76
C PRO A 567 -8.03 9.67 -35.45
N HIS A 568 -8.44 10.26 -34.32
CA HIS A 568 -8.26 9.68 -32.98
C HIS A 568 -9.62 9.52 -32.30
N VAL A 569 -9.78 8.43 -31.55
CA VAL A 569 -11.00 8.12 -30.80
C VAL A 569 -10.63 8.00 -29.34
N TRP A 570 -11.10 8.94 -28.52
CA TRP A 570 -10.90 8.88 -27.08
C TRP A 570 -11.80 7.81 -26.45
N ASP A 571 -11.18 6.87 -25.75
CA ASP A 571 -11.90 5.93 -24.91
C ASP A 571 -12.16 6.56 -23.53
N LEU A 572 -13.28 7.27 -23.43
CA LEU A 572 -13.73 7.87 -22.16
C LEU A 572 -14.13 6.82 -21.11
N GLY A 573 -14.25 5.54 -21.48
CA GLY A 573 -14.45 4.43 -20.55
C GLY A 573 -13.15 3.95 -19.90
N ASN A 574 -11.99 4.42 -20.36
CA ASN A 574 -10.71 4.06 -19.79
C ASN A 574 -10.53 4.72 -18.41
N ALA A 575 -10.87 3.97 -17.36
CA ALA A 575 -10.77 4.42 -15.98
C ALA A 575 -9.36 4.80 -15.50
N ARG A 576 -8.30 4.44 -16.24
CA ARG A 576 -6.93 4.93 -15.94
C ARG A 576 -6.76 6.39 -16.30
N ASN A 577 -7.43 6.82 -17.37
CA ASN A 577 -7.33 8.17 -17.92
C ASN A 577 -8.51 9.05 -17.47
N PHE A 578 -9.71 8.46 -17.40
CA PHE A 578 -10.97 9.14 -17.18
C PHE A 578 -11.77 8.41 -16.09
N SER A 579 -11.50 8.75 -14.83
CA SER A 579 -12.34 8.30 -13.70
C SER A 579 -12.44 9.35 -12.60
N GLY A 580 -13.52 9.31 -11.84
CA GLY A 580 -13.71 10.14 -10.66
C GLY A 580 -14.06 11.59 -10.97
N THR A 581 -13.81 12.48 -10.02
CA THR A 581 -14.08 13.91 -10.15
C THR A 581 -12.78 14.66 -10.45
N ILE A 582 -12.68 15.21 -11.65
CA ILE A 582 -11.57 16.00 -12.15
C ILE A 582 -11.75 17.46 -11.72
N LYS A 583 -10.79 18.00 -10.96
CA LYS A 583 -10.85 19.34 -10.32
C LYS A 583 -9.72 20.28 -10.73
N LYS A 584 -8.90 19.87 -11.70
CA LYS A 584 -7.79 20.65 -12.24
C LYS A 584 -7.65 20.39 -13.73
N GLN A 585 -6.86 21.21 -14.39
CA GLN A 585 -6.50 20.98 -15.78
C GLN A 585 -5.63 19.74 -15.89
N MET A 586 -5.89 18.91 -16.89
CA MET A 586 -5.11 17.71 -17.19
C MET A 586 -5.10 17.37 -18.67
N VAL A 587 -4.02 16.74 -19.12
CA VAL A 587 -3.91 16.17 -20.45
C VAL A 587 -3.92 14.65 -20.31
N ARG A 588 -4.92 13.99 -20.89
CA ARG A 588 -5.00 12.53 -20.93
C ARG A 588 -5.28 12.09 -22.33
N ASP A 589 -4.47 11.16 -22.83
CA ASP A 589 -4.61 10.69 -24.21
C ASP A 589 -4.69 11.87 -25.20
N GLU A 590 -3.80 12.85 -24.99
CA GLU A 590 -3.68 14.10 -25.76
C GLU A 590 -4.93 15.03 -25.71
N LEU A 591 -5.95 14.68 -24.92
CA LEU A 591 -7.10 15.51 -24.63
C LEU A 591 -6.83 16.41 -23.42
N LEU A 592 -6.82 17.73 -23.65
CA LEU A 592 -6.86 18.71 -22.56
C LEU A 592 -8.26 18.77 -21.96
N VAL A 593 -8.39 18.31 -20.73
CA VAL A 593 -9.58 18.43 -19.90
C VAL A 593 -9.38 19.62 -18.96
N ALA A 594 -10.10 20.71 -19.21
CA ALA A 594 -10.01 21.93 -18.42
C ALA A 594 -11.08 21.95 -17.32
N ALA A 595 -10.73 21.46 -16.13
CA ALA A 595 -11.57 21.54 -14.93
C ALA A 595 -10.97 22.44 -13.84
N SER A 596 -11.77 22.78 -12.84
CA SER A 596 -11.31 23.48 -11.63
C SER A 596 -12.10 22.99 -10.40
N GLU A 597 -11.63 23.35 -9.20
CA GLU A 597 -12.38 23.07 -7.95
C GLU A 597 -13.80 23.65 -7.97
N THR A 598 -14.00 24.78 -8.67
CA THR A 598 -15.31 25.44 -8.78
C THR A 598 -16.15 24.92 -9.94
N CYS A 599 -15.53 24.26 -10.93
CA CYS A 599 -16.17 23.71 -12.11
C CYS A 599 -15.58 22.31 -12.40
N PRO A 600 -15.89 21.31 -11.56
CA PRO A 600 -15.35 19.98 -11.75
C PRO A 600 -16.03 19.25 -12.91
N ILE A 601 -15.29 18.31 -13.50
CA ILE A 601 -15.78 17.37 -14.52
C ILE A 601 -15.83 15.99 -13.89
N VAL A 602 -16.97 15.32 -13.96
CA VAL A 602 -17.11 13.95 -13.45
C VAL A 602 -16.92 12.98 -14.61
N ALA A 603 -15.91 12.11 -14.52
CA ALA A 603 -15.64 11.04 -15.45
C ALA A 603 -16.20 9.72 -14.90
N ALA A 604 -17.31 9.26 -15.48
CA ALA A 604 -17.98 8.03 -15.09
C ALA A 604 -18.74 7.43 -16.29
N ASP A 605 -18.88 6.11 -16.31
CA ASP A 605 -19.68 5.37 -17.30
C ASP A 605 -19.36 5.70 -18.77
N GLY A 606 -18.08 5.96 -19.07
CA GLY A 606 -17.66 6.32 -20.43
C GLY A 606 -18.04 7.73 -20.86
N MET A 607 -18.36 8.62 -19.92
CA MET A 607 -18.77 10.00 -20.18
C MET A 607 -18.01 11.00 -19.31
N LEU A 608 -17.83 12.22 -19.84
CA LEU A 608 -17.40 13.39 -19.08
C LEU A 608 -18.62 14.29 -18.84
N ALA A 609 -19.08 14.34 -17.59
CA ALA A 609 -20.17 15.19 -17.16
C ALA A 609 -19.64 16.52 -16.63
N PHE A 610 -20.05 17.63 -17.25
CA PHE A 610 -19.69 18.98 -16.83
C PHE A 610 -20.66 19.44 -15.76
N THR A 611 -20.16 19.70 -14.56
CA THR A 611 -20.98 20.28 -13.48
C THR A 611 -20.90 21.80 -13.58
N GLY A 612 -21.96 22.42 -14.09
CA GLY A 612 -22.03 23.86 -14.35
C GLY A 612 -23.45 24.36 -14.38
#